data_AF-A0A7G2DX10-F1
#
_entry.id   AF-A0A7G2DX10-F1
#
_cell.length_a   1.000
_cell.length_b   1.000
_cell.length_c   1.000
_cell.angle_alpha   90.00
_cell.angle_beta   90.00
_cell.angle_gamma   90.00
#
_symmetry.space_group_name_H-M   'P 1'
#
loop_
_entity.id
_entity.type
_entity.pdbx_description
1 polymer ?
#
loop_
_entity_poly.entity_id
_entity_poly.type
_entity_poly.pdbx_seq_one_letter_code
_entity_poly.pdbx_strand_id
1 'polypeptide(L)'
;MKFQEGVFLVVIFFLAYTQLVKGQHQPREDCKLKCGNVTIEYPFGISTDCYYPGDDNFNLTCDVEEKLLLFGIIQVTNISHSGHVSALFNRFADCNDEQSDETNGIAMEYRLGSSFSLSSNNKFTLVGCNALSLLSTFGKQNYSTGCLSLCNSQPEANGRCNGVGCCTTEDFSVPFDSDTFQFGSGRLRNQVNNSLDLFNTSVYQFNPCTYAFLVEDGKFNFDSSKDLKNLRNVTRFPVALDWSIGNQTCEQAGSTRICGKNSSCYNSTTRNGYICKCYEGYDGNPYRSEGCKDINECISDTHNCSDPKTCRNRDGGFDCKCPSGYDLNSSMSCTRPEYKRTRIFLVIIIGVLVLLLAAICIQHATKQRKYTKLRRQFFEQNGTLGYLDPEYYTTGLLNEKSDVYSFGVVLMELLSGQKALCFERPQASKHLVSYFVSATEENRLHEIIDDQVLNEDNQKEIQEAARIAVECTRLMGKERPRMKEVAVELETLSVKTTKHNWSDQYREENLHLLGSNIVSSQGDTNSRGYDSVKNVALLDIEAGR
;
A
#
# COMPACT_ATOMS: atom_id res chain seq x y z
N MET A 1 -59.95 10.49 42.02
CA MET A 1 -60.40 9.19 41.47
C MET A 1 -60.44 9.14 39.94
N LYS A 2 -59.56 9.87 39.21
CA LYS A 2 -59.45 9.81 37.73
C LYS A 2 -58.03 9.54 37.22
N PHE A 3 -57.04 9.53 38.11
CA PHE A 3 -55.62 9.33 37.75
C PHE A 3 -55.20 7.85 37.84
N GLN A 4 -55.95 7.01 38.59
CA GLN A 4 -55.68 5.57 38.69
C GLN A 4 -56.23 4.77 37.50
N GLU A 5 -57.33 5.21 36.87
CA GLU A 5 -57.91 4.51 35.71
C GLU A 5 -57.08 4.71 34.43
N GLY A 6 -56.44 5.87 34.26
CA GLY A 6 -55.56 6.15 33.11
C GLY A 6 -54.27 5.34 33.11
N VAL A 7 -53.68 5.09 34.29
CA VAL A 7 -52.47 4.27 34.41
C VAL A 7 -52.78 2.78 34.16
N PHE A 8 -53.96 2.31 34.58
CA PHE A 8 -54.38 0.93 34.35
C PHE A 8 -54.62 0.64 32.85
N LEU A 9 -55.18 1.58 32.10
CA LEU A 9 -55.38 1.46 30.65
C LEU A 9 -54.06 1.47 29.87
N VAL A 10 -53.08 2.27 30.28
CA VAL A 10 -51.74 2.29 29.65
C VAL A 10 -50.96 1.01 29.93
N VAL A 11 -51.07 0.45 31.14
CA VAL A 11 -50.44 -0.84 31.47
C VAL A 11 -51.09 -2.00 30.72
N ILE A 12 -52.41 -1.98 30.53
CA ILE A 12 -53.10 -2.98 29.69
C ILE A 12 -52.72 -2.85 28.21
N PHE A 13 -52.53 -1.62 27.69
CA PHE A 13 -52.04 -1.42 26.33
C PHE A 13 -50.56 -1.84 26.15
N PHE A 14 -49.70 -1.64 27.15
CA PHE A 14 -48.33 -2.14 27.13
C PHE A 14 -48.25 -3.68 27.27
N LEU A 15 -49.15 -4.29 28.04
CA LEU A 15 -49.26 -5.75 28.15
C LEU A 15 -49.94 -6.39 26.93
N ALA A 16 -50.79 -5.66 26.20
CA ALA A 16 -51.41 -6.13 24.96
C ALA A 16 -50.49 -5.97 23.73
N TYR A 17 -49.49 -5.08 23.79
CA TYR A 17 -48.51 -4.91 22.70
C TYR A 17 -47.31 -5.86 22.80
N THR A 18 -47.09 -6.49 23.95
CA THR A 18 -46.28 -7.71 23.98
C THR A 18 -47.15 -8.86 23.49
N GLN A 19 -47.32 -8.97 22.17
CA GLN A 19 -47.52 -10.30 21.61
C GLN A 19 -46.41 -11.15 22.20
N LEU A 20 -46.80 -12.22 22.89
CA LEU A 20 -45.91 -13.30 23.28
C LEU A 20 -45.11 -13.67 22.03
N VAL A 21 -43.88 -13.18 21.93
CA VAL A 21 -42.86 -13.78 21.07
C VAL A 21 -42.82 -15.22 21.56
N LYS A 22 -43.41 -16.14 20.79
CA LYS A 22 -43.30 -17.57 21.05
C LYS A 22 -41.80 -17.82 21.19
N GLY A 23 -41.34 -18.07 22.41
CA GLY A 23 -39.97 -18.51 22.63
C GLY A 23 -39.71 -19.74 21.76
N GLN A 24 -38.45 -19.95 21.38
CA GLN A 24 -38.01 -21.07 20.55
C GLN A 24 -38.75 -22.36 20.91
N HIS A 25 -39.65 -22.78 20.02
CA HIS A 25 -40.35 -24.05 20.16
C HIS A 25 -39.34 -25.14 19.84
N GLN A 26 -38.95 -25.93 20.84
CA GLN A 26 -38.09 -27.08 20.63
C GLN A 26 -38.92 -28.22 20.04
N PRO A 27 -38.51 -28.79 18.90
CA PRO A 27 -39.10 -30.02 18.41
C PRO A 27 -38.86 -31.12 19.42
N ARG A 28 -39.83 -32.03 19.57
CA ARG A 28 -39.71 -33.19 20.46
C ARG A 28 -38.51 -34.08 20.08
N GLU A 29 -37.98 -34.82 21.05
CA GLU A 29 -36.86 -35.74 20.82
C GLU A 29 -37.23 -36.95 19.95
N ASP A 30 -38.52 -37.32 19.89
CA ASP A 30 -39.05 -38.44 19.12
C ASP A 30 -39.43 -38.09 17.66
N CYS A 31 -39.09 -36.89 17.19
CA CYS A 31 -39.35 -36.48 15.81
C CYS A 31 -38.61 -37.38 14.81
N LYS A 32 -39.32 -37.86 13.78
CA LYS A 32 -38.70 -38.66 12.72
C LYS A 32 -37.82 -37.76 11.84
N LEU A 33 -36.51 -38.00 11.87
CA LEU A 33 -35.48 -37.17 11.21
C LEU A 33 -35.07 -37.66 9.81
N LYS A 34 -35.66 -38.74 9.30
CA LYS A 34 -35.32 -39.28 7.97
C LYS A 34 -36.54 -39.77 7.21
N CYS A 35 -36.54 -39.53 5.91
CA CYS A 35 -37.44 -40.15 4.95
C CYS A 35 -36.57 -40.61 3.76
N GLY A 36 -36.39 -41.92 3.62
CA GLY A 36 -35.45 -42.50 2.68
C GLY A 36 -34.03 -41.99 2.93
N ASN A 37 -33.43 -41.40 1.90
CA ASN A 37 -32.07 -40.84 1.96
C ASN A 37 -32.01 -39.38 2.39
N VAL A 38 -33.16 -38.72 2.63
CA VAL A 38 -33.21 -37.30 2.99
C VAL A 38 -33.31 -37.15 4.50
N THR A 39 -32.35 -36.42 5.08
CA THR A 39 -32.39 -36.00 6.48
C THR A 39 -33.33 -34.80 6.61
N ILE A 40 -34.27 -34.88 7.53
CA ILE A 40 -35.27 -33.86 7.82
C ILE A 40 -34.93 -33.22 9.14
N GLU A 41 -34.87 -31.90 9.14
CA GLU A 41 -34.55 -31.12 10.31
C GLU A 41 -35.45 -29.90 10.40
N TYR A 42 -35.67 -29.44 11.63
CA TYR A 42 -36.45 -28.24 11.90
C TYR A 42 -35.84 -27.02 11.17
N PRO A 43 -36.65 -26.14 10.53
CA PRO A 43 -38.10 -25.97 10.68
C PRO A 43 -38.98 -26.99 9.98
N PHE A 44 -38.44 -27.88 9.15
CA PHE A 44 -39.21 -28.92 8.46
C PHE A 44 -39.47 -30.12 9.37
N GLY A 45 -40.59 -30.79 9.12
CA GLY A 45 -40.94 -32.01 9.84
C GLY A 45 -42.01 -32.81 9.10
N ILE A 46 -42.08 -34.11 9.40
CA ILE A 46 -43.10 -35.03 8.86
C ILE A 46 -44.01 -35.60 9.96
N SER A 47 -43.77 -35.21 11.20
CA SER A 47 -44.50 -35.66 12.38
C SER A 47 -45.19 -34.45 13.02
N THR A 48 -46.32 -34.71 13.68
CA THR A 48 -47.06 -33.69 14.43
C THR A 48 -46.14 -33.00 15.44
N ASP A 49 -46.21 -31.67 15.53
CA ASP A 49 -45.40 -30.82 16.42
C ASP A 49 -43.86 -30.92 16.21
N CYS A 50 -43.42 -31.38 15.04
CA CYS A 50 -42.00 -31.49 14.68
C CYS A 50 -41.56 -30.50 13.59
N TYR A 51 -42.46 -29.65 13.12
CA TYR A 51 -42.22 -28.60 12.14
C TYR A 51 -42.56 -27.23 12.71
N TYR A 52 -42.24 -26.16 11.99
CA TYR A 52 -42.45 -24.79 12.46
C TYR A 52 -43.95 -24.53 12.78
N PRO A 53 -44.29 -24.15 14.03
CA PRO A 53 -45.67 -24.12 14.46
C PRO A 53 -46.43 -22.94 13.84
N GLY A 54 -47.59 -23.23 13.25
CA GLY A 54 -48.48 -22.24 12.63
C GLY A 54 -48.18 -21.98 11.16
N ASP A 55 -47.32 -22.77 10.53
CA ASP A 55 -47.08 -22.74 9.09
C ASP A 55 -46.96 -24.17 8.53
N ASP A 56 -48.06 -24.65 7.94
CA ASP A 56 -48.14 -26.01 7.38
C ASP A 56 -47.28 -26.19 6.13
N ASN A 57 -46.70 -25.13 5.56
CA ASN A 57 -45.76 -25.24 4.44
C ASN A 57 -44.47 -25.97 4.84
N PHE A 58 -44.14 -26.02 6.13
CA PHE A 58 -43.01 -26.80 6.66
C PHE A 58 -43.37 -28.24 7.05
N ASN A 59 -44.66 -28.61 6.93
CA ASN A 59 -45.13 -29.97 7.15
C ASN A 59 -44.98 -30.78 5.84
N LEU A 60 -43.95 -31.62 5.80
CA LEU A 60 -43.66 -32.48 4.67
C LEU A 60 -44.38 -33.82 4.81
N THR A 61 -44.61 -34.50 3.70
CA THR A 61 -45.18 -35.86 3.69
C THR A 61 -44.10 -36.86 3.28
N CYS A 62 -43.95 -37.94 4.05
CA CYS A 62 -43.11 -39.07 3.64
C CYS A 62 -44.03 -40.16 3.08
N ASP A 63 -43.91 -40.49 1.79
CA ASP A 63 -44.76 -41.51 1.17
C ASP A 63 -44.33 -42.95 1.53
N VAL A 64 -45.12 -43.92 1.06
CA VAL A 64 -44.87 -45.35 1.30
C VAL A 64 -43.61 -45.87 0.61
N GLU A 65 -43.11 -45.18 -0.42
CA GLU A 65 -41.87 -45.49 -1.13
C GLU A 65 -40.67 -44.73 -0.53
N GLU A 66 -40.84 -44.14 0.65
CA GLU A 66 -39.85 -43.33 1.36
C GLU A 66 -39.39 -42.08 0.60
N LYS A 67 -40.24 -41.54 -0.28
CA LYS A 67 -40.01 -40.24 -0.93
C LYS A 67 -40.57 -39.12 -0.05
N LEU A 68 -39.73 -38.12 0.17
CA LEU A 68 -40.12 -36.89 0.86
C LEU A 68 -40.83 -35.96 -0.11
N LEU A 69 -42.03 -35.50 0.23
CA LEU A 69 -42.90 -34.72 -0.63
C LEU A 69 -43.24 -33.37 0.02
N LEU A 70 -43.02 -32.31 -0.73
CA LEU A 70 -43.52 -30.96 -0.47
C LEU A 70 -44.92 -30.81 -1.08
N PHE A 71 -45.86 -30.24 -0.30
CA PHE A 71 -47.28 -30.13 -0.65
C PHE A 71 -47.94 -31.46 -1.05
N GLY A 72 -47.36 -32.60 -0.64
CA GLY A 72 -47.84 -33.94 -0.96
C GLY A 72 -47.60 -34.40 -2.42
N ILE A 73 -46.94 -33.59 -3.26
CA ILE A 73 -46.78 -33.91 -4.70
C ILE A 73 -45.37 -33.68 -5.25
N ILE A 74 -44.60 -32.72 -4.71
CA ILE A 74 -43.29 -32.36 -5.24
C ILE A 74 -42.20 -33.09 -4.44
N GLN A 75 -41.41 -33.93 -5.10
CA GLN A 75 -40.40 -34.71 -4.40
C GLN A 75 -39.20 -33.84 -4.00
N VAL A 76 -38.89 -33.78 -2.71
CA VAL A 76 -37.71 -33.11 -2.16
C VAL A 76 -36.51 -34.05 -2.22
N THR A 77 -35.39 -33.55 -2.75
CA THR A 77 -34.14 -34.30 -2.86
C THR A 77 -33.10 -33.86 -1.83
N ASN A 78 -33.12 -32.58 -1.42
CA ASN A 78 -32.20 -32.05 -0.42
C ASN A 78 -32.83 -30.84 0.29
N ILE A 79 -32.57 -30.71 1.59
CA ILE A 79 -32.98 -29.57 2.42
C ILE A 79 -31.71 -28.98 3.02
N SER A 80 -31.45 -27.71 2.74
CA SER A 80 -30.34 -26.96 3.34
C SER A 80 -30.82 -26.11 4.50
N HIS A 81 -30.01 -26.07 5.56
CA HIS A 81 -30.14 -25.16 6.70
C HIS A 81 -29.95 -23.69 6.33
N SER A 82 -29.33 -23.41 5.17
CA SER A 82 -29.03 -22.05 4.71
C SER A 82 -30.18 -21.34 3.98
N GLY A 83 -31.40 -21.90 4.02
CA GLY A 83 -32.58 -21.29 3.41
C GLY A 83 -32.93 -21.81 2.01
N HIS A 84 -32.42 -22.99 1.61
CA HIS A 84 -32.65 -23.55 0.27
C HIS A 84 -33.20 -24.97 0.34
N VAL A 85 -34.09 -25.35 -0.57
CA VAL A 85 -34.61 -26.70 -0.77
C VAL A 85 -34.48 -27.07 -2.24
N SER A 86 -33.89 -28.23 -2.53
CA SER A 86 -33.83 -28.79 -3.88
C SER A 86 -34.97 -29.79 -4.04
N ALA A 87 -35.81 -29.59 -5.06
CA ALA A 87 -36.99 -30.43 -5.31
C ALA A 87 -37.23 -30.69 -6.80
N LEU A 88 -37.84 -31.83 -7.12
CA LEU A 88 -38.05 -32.30 -8.49
C LEU A 88 -39.38 -31.81 -9.05
N PHE A 89 -39.31 -30.94 -10.07
CA PHE A 89 -40.47 -30.44 -10.81
C PHE A 89 -40.59 -31.16 -12.15
N ASN A 90 -41.83 -31.33 -12.64
CA ASN A 90 -42.05 -31.94 -13.96
C ASN A 90 -41.63 -30.97 -15.07
N ARG A 91 -41.20 -31.51 -16.20
CA ARG A 91 -41.05 -30.76 -17.46
C ARG A 91 -42.40 -30.55 -18.14
N PHE A 92 -42.53 -29.45 -18.86
CA PHE A 92 -43.59 -29.28 -19.86
C PHE A 92 -43.14 -29.95 -21.15
N ALA A 93 -44.04 -30.60 -21.86
CA ALA A 93 -43.79 -31.15 -23.19
C ALA A 93 -44.97 -30.85 -24.10
N ASP A 94 -44.70 -30.24 -25.25
CA ASP A 94 -45.67 -30.03 -26.32
C ASP A 94 -45.23 -30.88 -27.52
N CYS A 95 -45.96 -31.96 -27.78
CA CYS A 95 -45.69 -32.96 -28.79
C CYS A 95 -46.81 -32.94 -29.83
N ASN A 96 -46.44 -33.05 -31.11
CA ASN A 96 -47.40 -33.15 -32.19
C ASN A 96 -47.91 -34.60 -32.31
N ASP A 97 -48.82 -35.04 -31.46
CA ASP A 97 -49.59 -36.26 -31.71
C ASP A 97 -50.93 -35.90 -32.38
N GLU A 98 -51.24 -36.52 -33.52
CA GLU A 98 -52.56 -36.44 -34.19
C GLU A 98 -53.70 -37.05 -33.35
N GLN A 99 -53.40 -37.51 -32.13
CA GLN A 99 -54.31 -38.24 -31.25
C GLN A 99 -54.40 -37.66 -29.84
N SER A 100 -53.73 -36.54 -29.55
CA SER A 100 -54.08 -35.74 -28.39
C SER A 100 -55.25 -34.84 -28.79
N ASP A 101 -56.42 -35.09 -28.21
CA ASP A 101 -57.49 -34.10 -28.09
C ASP A 101 -56.86 -32.73 -27.84
N GLU A 102 -57.40 -31.71 -28.51
CA GLU A 102 -57.03 -30.29 -28.39
C GLU A 102 -57.08 -29.79 -26.92
N THR A 103 -56.18 -30.23 -26.06
CA THR A 103 -55.81 -29.46 -24.88
C THR A 103 -54.89 -28.38 -25.40
N ASN A 104 -55.48 -27.25 -25.80
CA ASN A 104 -54.83 -25.95 -25.77
C ASN A 104 -53.79 -25.95 -24.65
N GLY A 105 -52.50 -25.93 -24.98
CA GLY A 105 -51.41 -26.20 -24.04
C GLY A 105 -51.55 -25.39 -22.76
N ILE A 106 -52.10 -26.03 -21.72
CA ILE A 106 -52.27 -25.40 -20.41
C ILE A 106 -50.87 -25.38 -19.81
N ALA A 107 -50.28 -24.17 -19.71
CA ALA A 107 -49.02 -23.99 -19.00
C ALA A 107 -49.08 -24.71 -17.64
N MET A 108 -48.02 -25.40 -17.25
CA MET A 108 -47.99 -26.05 -15.93
C MET A 108 -47.92 -24.97 -14.85
N GLU A 109 -48.92 -24.91 -13.99
CA GLU A 109 -49.01 -23.98 -12.86
C GLU A 109 -48.59 -24.67 -11.55
N TYR A 110 -47.72 -24.00 -10.78
CA TYR A 110 -47.30 -24.42 -9.46
C TYR A 110 -47.53 -23.30 -8.45
N ARG A 111 -48.11 -23.67 -7.30
CA ARG A 111 -48.32 -22.78 -6.15
C ARG A 111 -47.34 -23.16 -5.06
N LEU A 112 -46.44 -22.24 -4.72
CA LEU A 112 -45.37 -22.40 -3.72
C LEU A 112 -45.78 -21.95 -2.31
N GLY A 113 -46.99 -21.41 -2.17
CA GLY A 113 -47.50 -20.95 -0.89
C GLY A 113 -46.75 -19.74 -0.36
N SER A 114 -46.92 -19.46 0.93
CA SER A 114 -46.42 -18.25 1.58
C SER A 114 -45.09 -18.44 2.29
N SER A 115 -44.32 -19.48 1.98
CA SER A 115 -43.05 -19.78 2.67
C SER A 115 -41.91 -20.10 1.72
N PHE A 116 -42.20 -20.30 0.43
CA PHE A 116 -41.22 -20.63 -0.60
C PHE A 116 -41.25 -19.63 -1.77
N SER A 117 -40.13 -19.50 -2.47
CA SER A 117 -39.97 -18.73 -3.71
C SER A 117 -38.96 -19.41 -4.63
N LEU A 118 -38.97 -19.10 -5.93
CA LEU A 118 -37.95 -19.62 -6.85
C LEU A 118 -36.60 -18.97 -6.55
N SER A 119 -35.57 -19.80 -6.37
CA SER A 119 -34.20 -19.32 -6.16
C SER A 119 -33.63 -18.70 -7.44
N SER A 120 -32.75 -17.71 -7.31
CA SER A 120 -31.99 -17.15 -8.43
C SER A 120 -30.95 -18.12 -9.00
N ASN A 121 -30.66 -19.22 -8.30
CA ASN A 121 -29.76 -20.27 -8.77
C ASN A 121 -30.38 -21.24 -9.80
N ASN A 122 -31.60 -20.94 -10.28
CA ASN A 122 -32.26 -21.72 -11.33
C ASN A 122 -32.01 -21.14 -12.71
N LYS A 123 -32.26 -21.93 -13.75
CA LYS A 123 -32.34 -21.51 -15.14
C LYS A 123 -33.63 -22.01 -15.75
N PHE A 124 -34.33 -21.15 -16.47
CA PHE A 124 -35.46 -21.55 -17.29
C PHE A 124 -34.98 -21.96 -18.67
N THR A 125 -35.31 -23.18 -19.08
CA THR A 125 -34.72 -23.85 -20.25
C THR A 125 -35.81 -24.26 -21.23
N LEU A 126 -35.58 -23.95 -22.50
CA LEU A 126 -36.30 -24.49 -23.66
C LEU A 126 -35.40 -25.48 -24.38
N VAL A 127 -35.94 -26.64 -24.72
CA VAL A 127 -35.35 -27.57 -25.69
C VAL A 127 -36.35 -27.80 -26.83
N GLY A 128 -35.94 -27.48 -28.05
CA GLY A 128 -36.78 -27.64 -29.24
C GLY A 128 -36.37 -26.70 -30.37
N CYS A 129 -36.79 -27.04 -31.59
CA CYS A 129 -36.61 -26.18 -32.76
C CYS A 129 -37.87 -25.39 -33.08
N ASN A 130 -37.68 -24.13 -33.46
CA ASN A 130 -38.74 -23.20 -33.85
C ASN A 130 -39.80 -23.09 -32.77
N ALA A 131 -39.33 -22.91 -31.53
CA ALA A 131 -40.11 -23.01 -30.33
C ALA A 131 -39.88 -21.79 -29.44
N LEU A 132 -40.94 -21.38 -28.75
CA LEU A 132 -40.92 -20.34 -27.73
C LEU A 132 -41.39 -20.98 -26.42
N SER A 133 -40.65 -20.74 -25.34
CA SER A 133 -41.11 -21.02 -23.99
C SER A 133 -41.36 -19.73 -23.24
N LEU A 134 -42.41 -19.72 -22.43
CA LEU A 134 -42.73 -18.61 -21.54
C LEU A 134 -42.85 -19.13 -20.11
N LEU A 135 -42.21 -18.43 -19.19
CA LEU A 135 -42.40 -18.54 -17.75
C LEU A 135 -43.07 -17.26 -17.28
N SER A 136 -44.15 -17.39 -16.53
CA SER A 136 -44.83 -16.28 -15.87
C SER A 136 -44.89 -16.56 -14.37
N THR A 137 -44.60 -15.55 -13.56
CA THR A 137 -44.80 -15.59 -12.12
C THR A 137 -45.88 -14.60 -11.73
N PHE A 138 -46.66 -14.97 -10.70
CA PHE A 138 -47.78 -14.19 -10.19
C PHE A 138 -47.56 -13.92 -8.70
N GLY A 139 -47.90 -12.69 -8.31
CA GLY A 139 -47.70 -12.13 -6.98
C GLY A 139 -48.40 -10.78 -6.91
N LYS A 140 -47.81 -9.77 -6.25
CA LYS A 140 -48.25 -8.37 -6.41
C LYS A 140 -47.75 -7.78 -7.72
N GLN A 141 -46.56 -8.18 -8.18
CA GLN A 141 -46.05 -7.85 -9.50
C GLN A 141 -45.95 -9.11 -10.36
N ASN A 142 -46.72 -9.13 -11.45
CA ASN A 142 -46.60 -10.18 -12.44
C ASN A 142 -45.29 -9.98 -13.23
N TYR A 143 -44.53 -11.05 -13.36
CA TYR A 143 -43.31 -11.07 -14.16
C TYR A 143 -43.42 -12.17 -15.20
N SER A 144 -42.82 -11.96 -16.37
CA SER A 144 -42.74 -12.99 -17.39
C SER A 144 -41.42 -12.89 -18.11
N THR A 145 -40.82 -14.04 -18.33
CA THR A 145 -39.60 -14.18 -19.12
C THR A 145 -39.77 -15.34 -20.08
N GLY A 146 -39.05 -15.28 -21.19
CA GLY A 146 -39.20 -16.25 -22.25
C GLY A 146 -37.89 -16.51 -22.94
N CYS A 147 -37.90 -17.57 -23.73
CA CYS A 147 -36.71 -18.08 -24.37
C CYS A 147 -37.12 -18.68 -25.71
N LEU A 148 -36.34 -18.35 -26.74
CA LEU A 148 -36.64 -18.67 -28.14
C LEU A 148 -35.50 -19.50 -28.71
N SER A 149 -35.84 -20.57 -29.43
CA SER A 149 -34.88 -21.42 -30.12
C SER A 149 -35.31 -21.67 -31.57
N LEU A 150 -34.41 -21.44 -32.52
CA LEU A 150 -34.66 -21.53 -33.97
C LEU A 150 -33.67 -22.51 -34.62
N CYS A 151 -34.19 -23.47 -35.39
CA CYS A 151 -33.37 -24.39 -36.17
C CYS A 151 -34.17 -25.09 -37.28
N ASN A 152 -33.53 -25.29 -38.43
CA ASN A 152 -34.11 -25.99 -39.59
C ASN A 152 -33.56 -27.41 -39.78
N SER A 153 -32.42 -27.71 -39.15
CA SER A 153 -31.74 -29.01 -39.17
C SER A 153 -31.20 -29.32 -37.78
N GLN A 154 -30.87 -30.59 -37.53
CA GLN A 154 -30.28 -31.01 -36.27
C GLN A 154 -28.90 -30.36 -36.10
N PRO A 155 -28.65 -29.63 -34.98
CA PRO A 155 -27.34 -29.08 -34.69
C PRO A 155 -26.30 -30.18 -34.44
N GLU A 156 -25.01 -29.84 -34.54
CA GLU A 156 -23.91 -30.75 -34.20
C GLU A 156 -24.04 -31.29 -32.76
N ALA A 157 -23.60 -32.53 -32.53
CA ALA A 157 -23.64 -33.16 -31.22
C ALA A 157 -22.78 -32.36 -30.21
N ASN A 158 -23.29 -32.17 -28.99
CA ASN A 158 -22.72 -31.30 -27.95
C ASN A 158 -22.79 -29.79 -28.25
N GLY A 159 -23.77 -29.35 -29.05
CA GLY A 159 -24.05 -27.93 -29.27
C GLY A 159 -24.29 -27.16 -27.95
N ARG A 160 -23.86 -25.90 -27.91
CA ARG A 160 -24.14 -25.00 -26.79
C ARG A 160 -25.64 -24.64 -26.78
N CYS A 161 -26.20 -24.40 -25.59
CA CYS A 161 -27.57 -23.93 -25.46
C CYS A 161 -27.64 -22.41 -25.73
N ASN A 162 -27.63 -22.01 -26.99
CA ASN A 162 -27.46 -20.62 -27.43
C ASN A 162 -28.53 -20.13 -28.42
N GLY A 163 -29.74 -20.67 -28.34
CA GLY A 163 -30.86 -20.35 -29.24
C GLY A 163 -30.96 -21.25 -30.47
N VAL A 164 -30.14 -22.30 -30.57
CA VAL A 164 -30.20 -23.28 -31.68
C VAL A 164 -30.46 -24.67 -31.11
N GLY A 165 -31.73 -25.07 -31.09
CA GLY A 165 -32.21 -26.33 -30.50
C GLY A 165 -32.37 -26.30 -28.98
N CYS A 166 -31.73 -25.35 -28.31
CA CYS A 166 -31.86 -25.10 -26.88
C CYS A 166 -31.64 -23.62 -26.59
N CYS A 167 -32.38 -23.07 -25.63
CA CYS A 167 -32.09 -21.77 -25.05
C CYS A 167 -32.33 -21.83 -23.52
N THR A 168 -31.55 -21.03 -22.78
CA THR A 168 -31.64 -20.89 -21.32
C THR A 168 -31.64 -19.41 -20.97
N THR A 169 -32.29 -19.04 -19.87
CA THR A 169 -32.14 -17.70 -19.29
C THR A 169 -30.75 -17.54 -18.66
N GLU A 170 -30.03 -16.46 -18.97
CA GLU A 170 -28.72 -16.16 -18.39
C GLU A 170 -28.84 -15.65 -16.93
N ASP A 171 -29.70 -14.64 -16.71
CA ASP A 171 -29.95 -14.05 -15.38
C ASP A 171 -31.37 -14.37 -14.91
N PHE A 172 -31.52 -15.48 -14.17
CA PHE A 172 -32.81 -15.85 -13.60
C PHE A 172 -33.08 -15.09 -12.31
N SER A 173 -34.03 -14.17 -12.34
CA SER A 173 -34.49 -13.45 -11.15
C SER A 173 -35.99 -13.20 -11.25
N VAL A 174 -36.72 -13.59 -10.21
CA VAL A 174 -38.17 -13.40 -10.12
C VAL A 174 -38.50 -12.40 -9.01
N PRO A 175 -39.64 -11.67 -9.11
CA PRO A 175 -40.07 -10.77 -8.05
C PRO A 175 -40.24 -11.48 -6.71
N PHE A 176 -39.86 -10.78 -5.62
CA PHE A 176 -39.78 -11.30 -4.25
C PHE A 176 -41.12 -11.77 -3.64
N ASP A 177 -42.21 -11.44 -4.29
CA ASP A 177 -43.58 -11.63 -3.85
C ASP A 177 -44.33 -12.65 -4.72
N SER A 178 -43.62 -13.34 -5.61
CA SER A 178 -44.18 -14.38 -6.46
C SER A 178 -44.47 -15.64 -5.65
N ASP A 179 -45.74 -16.01 -5.52
CA ASP A 179 -46.18 -17.24 -4.82
C ASP A 179 -46.61 -18.36 -5.79
N THR A 180 -46.80 -18.00 -7.06
CA THR A 180 -47.29 -18.87 -8.10
C THR A 180 -46.46 -18.66 -9.35
N PHE A 181 -46.14 -19.73 -10.07
CA PHE A 181 -45.51 -19.63 -11.37
C PHE A 181 -46.09 -20.65 -12.33
N GLN A 182 -46.10 -20.29 -13.61
CA GLN A 182 -46.51 -21.17 -14.67
C GLN A 182 -45.49 -21.13 -15.82
N PHE A 183 -45.29 -22.26 -16.49
CA PHE A 183 -44.48 -22.28 -17.68
C PHE A 183 -44.97 -23.30 -18.71
N GLY A 184 -44.62 -23.03 -19.96
CA GLY A 184 -44.88 -23.92 -21.08
C GLY A 184 -43.99 -23.59 -22.26
N SER A 185 -44.06 -24.44 -23.28
CA SER A 185 -43.47 -24.21 -24.59
C SER A 185 -44.52 -24.38 -25.67
N GLY A 186 -44.29 -23.76 -26.82
CA GLY A 186 -45.07 -23.99 -28.01
C GLY A 186 -44.23 -23.78 -29.24
N ARG A 187 -44.59 -24.45 -30.34
CA ARG A 187 -43.99 -24.15 -31.64
C ARG A 187 -44.51 -22.83 -32.19
N LEU A 188 -43.62 -22.07 -32.83
CA LEU A 188 -44.01 -20.88 -33.56
C LEU A 188 -44.75 -21.29 -34.83
N ARG A 189 -46.06 -21.03 -34.90
CA ARG A 189 -46.88 -21.26 -36.10
C ARG A 189 -47.13 -19.93 -36.80
N ASN A 190 -46.96 -19.85 -38.12
CA ASN A 190 -47.31 -18.65 -38.88
C ASN A 190 -48.72 -18.76 -39.49
N GLN A 191 -49.59 -17.79 -39.23
CA GLN A 191 -50.91 -17.66 -39.87
C GLN A 191 -50.81 -16.84 -41.17
N VAL A 192 -49.91 -17.20 -42.08
CA VAL A 192 -49.87 -16.55 -43.41
C VAL A 192 -50.38 -17.56 -44.44
N ASN A 193 -51.67 -17.42 -44.74
CA ASN A 193 -52.37 -17.89 -45.95
C ASN A 193 -52.05 -19.31 -46.42
N ASN A 194 -52.84 -20.30 -45.99
CA ASN A 194 -53.06 -21.60 -46.67
C ASN A 194 -51.82 -22.35 -47.22
N SER A 195 -50.64 -22.07 -46.70
CA SER A 195 -49.41 -22.79 -46.97
C SER A 195 -48.96 -23.43 -45.67
N LEU A 196 -49.05 -24.76 -45.68
CA LEU A 196 -48.57 -25.71 -44.69
C LEU A 196 -47.17 -25.30 -44.19
N ASP A 197 -47.06 -25.15 -42.86
CA ASP A 197 -45.85 -24.98 -42.04
C ASP A 197 -44.60 -24.36 -42.70
N LEU A 198 -44.21 -23.16 -42.26
CA LEU A 198 -42.85 -22.65 -42.50
C LEU A 198 -41.75 -23.60 -41.95
N PHE A 199 -42.11 -24.54 -41.08
CA PHE A 199 -41.20 -25.45 -40.42
C PHE A 199 -41.46 -26.89 -40.89
N ASN A 200 -40.79 -27.20 -42.00
CA ASN A 200 -40.60 -28.47 -42.68
C ASN A 200 -40.88 -29.75 -41.84
N THR A 201 -41.50 -30.75 -42.47
CA THR A 201 -41.63 -32.15 -41.97
C THR A 201 -40.30 -32.72 -41.47
N SER A 202 -39.17 -32.20 -41.96
CA SER A 202 -37.82 -32.58 -41.53
C SER A 202 -37.53 -32.27 -40.05
N VAL A 203 -38.09 -31.22 -39.46
CA VAL A 203 -37.84 -30.87 -38.04
C VAL A 203 -38.48 -31.91 -37.12
N TYR A 204 -39.68 -32.38 -37.45
CA TYR A 204 -40.38 -33.41 -36.67
C TYR A 204 -39.64 -34.74 -36.63
N GLN A 205 -38.80 -35.05 -37.62
CA GLN A 205 -38.04 -36.31 -37.66
C GLN A 205 -37.01 -36.41 -36.52
N PHE A 206 -36.38 -35.30 -36.13
CA PHE A 206 -35.35 -35.27 -35.08
C PHE A 206 -35.79 -34.51 -33.82
N ASN A 207 -36.84 -33.69 -33.92
CA ASN A 207 -37.43 -32.95 -32.81
C ASN A 207 -38.96 -33.08 -32.85
N PRO A 208 -39.55 -34.18 -32.32
CA PRO A 208 -41.01 -34.37 -32.31
C PRO A 208 -41.71 -33.46 -31.30
N CYS A 209 -41.09 -33.20 -30.15
CA CYS A 209 -41.67 -32.39 -29.07
C CYS A 209 -40.80 -31.18 -28.72
N THR A 210 -41.42 -30.16 -28.16
CA THR A 210 -40.73 -29.06 -27.47
C THR A 210 -40.86 -29.25 -25.97
N TYR A 211 -39.85 -28.82 -25.21
CA TYR A 211 -39.82 -28.98 -23.76
C TYR A 211 -39.48 -27.67 -23.09
N ALA A 212 -40.20 -27.33 -22.02
CA ALA A 212 -39.84 -26.25 -21.11
C ALA A 212 -39.69 -26.79 -19.70
N PHE A 213 -38.68 -26.32 -18.96
CA PHE A 213 -38.48 -26.71 -17.56
C PHE A 213 -37.59 -25.70 -16.82
N LEU A 214 -37.76 -25.66 -15.51
CA LEU A 214 -36.79 -25.04 -14.60
C LEU A 214 -35.79 -26.09 -14.14
N VAL A 215 -34.53 -25.68 -13.97
CA VAL A 215 -33.48 -26.55 -13.46
C VAL A 215 -32.42 -25.72 -12.73
N GLU A 216 -31.88 -26.25 -11.63
CA GLU A 216 -30.73 -25.67 -10.95
C GLU A 216 -29.52 -25.53 -11.88
N ASP A 217 -28.77 -24.43 -11.73
CA ASP A 217 -27.60 -24.19 -12.56
C ASP A 217 -26.58 -25.34 -12.45
N GLY A 218 -26.02 -25.72 -13.61
CA GLY A 218 -25.10 -26.84 -13.75
C GLY A 218 -25.71 -28.25 -13.64
N LYS A 219 -27.04 -28.39 -13.40
CA LYS A 219 -27.70 -29.72 -13.33
C LYS A 219 -28.22 -30.25 -14.66
N PHE A 220 -28.25 -29.43 -15.72
CA PHE A 220 -28.61 -29.85 -17.06
C PHE A 220 -27.55 -29.44 -18.08
N ASN A 221 -27.13 -30.39 -18.89
CA ASN A 221 -26.24 -30.17 -20.03
C ASN A 221 -26.94 -30.63 -21.30
N PHE A 222 -27.07 -29.73 -22.26
CA PHE A 222 -27.76 -29.98 -23.53
C PHE A 222 -26.92 -30.82 -24.49
N ASP A 223 -27.53 -31.86 -25.06
CA ASP A 223 -26.99 -32.66 -26.14
C ASP A 223 -28.03 -32.73 -27.27
N SER A 224 -27.80 -31.98 -28.34
CA SER A 224 -28.70 -31.88 -29.50
C SER A 224 -29.15 -33.23 -30.07
N SER A 225 -28.29 -34.26 -30.04
CA SER A 225 -28.58 -35.56 -30.63
C SER A 225 -29.54 -36.43 -29.83
N LYS A 226 -29.59 -36.20 -28.52
CA LYS A 226 -30.42 -36.97 -27.58
C LYS A 226 -31.60 -36.15 -27.08
N ASP A 227 -31.37 -34.88 -26.78
CA ASP A 227 -32.34 -34.04 -26.11
C ASP A 227 -33.46 -33.56 -27.03
N LEU A 228 -33.14 -33.25 -28.29
CA LEU A 228 -34.17 -32.87 -29.27
C LEU A 228 -35.13 -34.02 -29.56
N LYS A 229 -34.65 -35.27 -29.52
CA LYS A 229 -35.45 -36.46 -29.82
C LYS A 229 -36.49 -36.74 -28.73
N ASN A 230 -36.05 -36.83 -27.47
CA ASN A 230 -36.92 -37.23 -26.36
C ASN A 230 -36.46 -36.71 -24.99
N LEU A 231 -35.57 -35.71 -24.94
CA LEU A 231 -34.96 -35.21 -23.71
C LEU A 231 -34.33 -36.31 -22.86
N ARG A 232 -33.73 -37.33 -23.49
CA ARG A 232 -33.21 -38.54 -22.81
C ARG A 232 -34.25 -39.22 -21.90
N ASN A 233 -35.54 -39.05 -22.18
CA ASN A 233 -36.67 -39.47 -21.34
C ASN A 233 -36.69 -38.85 -19.92
N VAL A 234 -35.94 -37.78 -19.65
CA VAL A 234 -35.86 -37.14 -18.32
C VAL A 234 -37.10 -36.27 -18.06
N THR A 235 -38.04 -36.75 -17.25
CA THR A 235 -39.35 -36.09 -17.03
C THR A 235 -39.36 -35.04 -15.92
N ARG A 236 -38.37 -35.07 -15.02
CA ARG A 236 -38.28 -34.19 -13.86
C ARG A 236 -36.89 -33.61 -13.70
N PHE A 237 -36.82 -32.38 -13.22
CA PHE A 237 -35.58 -31.63 -13.04
C PHE A 237 -35.48 -31.08 -11.61
N PRO A 238 -34.28 -31.07 -11.01
CA PRO A 238 -34.06 -30.46 -9.70
C PRO A 238 -34.16 -28.93 -9.83
N VAL A 239 -35.02 -28.32 -9.02
CA VAL A 239 -35.24 -26.89 -8.93
C VAL A 239 -34.95 -26.45 -7.49
N ALA A 240 -34.17 -25.38 -7.35
CA ALA A 240 -33.88 -24.76 -6.06
C ALA A 240 -35.01 -23.81 -5.66
N LEU A 241 -35.56 -24.01 -4.47
CA LEU A 241 -36.51 -23.12 -3.83
C LEU A 241 -35.83 -22.45 -2.65
N ASP A 242 -36.02 -21.14 -2.52
CA ASP A 242 -35.65 -20.42 -1.31
C ASP A 242 -36.83 -20.43 -0.35
N TRP A 243 -36.57 -20.52 0.94
CA TRP A 243 -37.62 -20.48 1.97
C TRP A 243 -37.31 -19.49 3.08
N SER A 244 -38.36 -18.98 3.72
CA SER A 244 -38.25 -18.09 4.88
C SER A 244 -39.34 -18.39 5.90
N ILE A 245 -39.05 -18.07 7.17
CA ILE A 245 -39.99 -18.24 8.26
C ILE A 245 -40.80 -16.96 8.46
N GLY A 246 -42.12 -17.11 8.51
CA GLY A 246 -43.06 -16.04 8.81
C GLY A 246 -43.05 -14.92 7.76
N ASN A 247 -43.62 -13.78 8.12
CA ASN A 247 -43.70 -12.58 7.26
C ASN A 247 -43.02 -11.35 7.86
N GLN A 248 -42.38 -11.51 9.03
CA GLN A 248 -41.76 -10.43 9.79
C GLN A 248 -40.26 -10.34 9.48
N THR A 249 -39.68 -9.16 9.59
CA THR A 249 -38.23 -8.98 9.60
C THR A 249 -37.63 -9.50 10.92
N CYS A 250 -36.32 -9.71 10.95
CA CYS A 250 -35.59 -10.06 12.16
C CYS A 250 -35.85 -9.07 13.31
N GLU A 251 -35.88 -7.77 13.01
CA GLU A 251 -36.14 -6.72 13.99
C GLU A 251 -37.55 -6.82 14.57
N GLN A 252 -38.54 -7.10 13.72
CA GLN A 252 -39.95 -7.24 14.13
C GLN A 252 -40.19 -8.52 14.95
N ALA A 253 -39.50 -9.61 14.61
CA ALA A 253 -39.65 -10.90 15.28
C ALA A 253 -38.84 -11.00 16.61
N GLY A 254 -37.96 -10.05 16.91
CA GLY A 254 -37.12 -10.03 18.11
C GLY A 254 -35.78 -10.75 17.96
N SER A 255 -34.86 -10.14 17.19
CA SER A 255 -33.58 -10.67 16.67
C SER A 255 -32.72 -11.56 17.58
N THR A 256 -32.82 -11.45 18.91
CA THR A 256 -31.95 -12.15 19.87
C THR A 256 -32.50 -13.45 20.43
N ARG A 257 -33.78 -13.80 20.18
CA ARG A 257 -34.41 -15.00 20.76
C ARG A 257 -34.99 -15.99 19.74
N ILE A 258 -34.83 -15.69 18.45
CA ILE A 258 -35.43 -16.49 17.38
C ILE A 258 -34.45 -17.59 16.92
N CYS A 259 -33.19 -17.20 16.71
CA CYS A 259 -32.12 -18.10 16.30
C CYS A 259 -31.39 -18.67 17.52
N GLY A 260 -30.83 -19.86 17.36
CA GLY A 260 -30.07 -20.59 18.37
C GLY A 260 -28.75 -19.94 18.71
N LYS A 261 -28.02 -20.54 19.65
CA LYS A 261 -26.65 -20.11 19.98
C LYS A 261 -25.73 -20.16 18.73
N ASN A 262 -24.74 -19.29 18.70
CA ASN A 262 -23.76 -19.20 17.60
C ASN A 262 -24.38 -19.04 16.20
N SER A 263 -25.51 -18.35 16.13
CA SER A 263 -26.22 -18.10 14.88
C SER A 263 -26.81 -16.69 14.87
N SER A 264 -27.10 -16.17 13.69
CA SER A 264 -27.70 -14.85 13.48
C SER A 264 -28.93 -14.93 12.60
N CYS A 265 -29.85 -13.99 12.85
CA CYS A 265 -31.02 -13.78 12.01
C CYS A 265 -30.66 -12.92 10.80
N TYR A 266 -31.17 -13.30 9.62
CA TYR A 266 -31.08 -12.55 8.38
C TYR A 266 -32.48 -12.38 7.78
N ASN A 267 -32.79 -11.18 7.30
CA ASN A 267 -34.00 -10.97 6.51
C ASN A 267 -33.89 -11.74 5.20
N SER A 268 -34.97 -12.39 4.78
CA SER A 268 -34.98 -13.03 3.47
C SER A 268 -34.87 -11.98 2.37
N THR A 269 -34.02 -12.26 1.38
CA THR A 269 -33.81 -11.39 0.21
C THR A 269 -34.79 -11.68 -0.90
N THR A 270 -35.41 -12.86 -0.88
CA THR A 270 -36.31 -13.35 -1.93
C THR A 270 -37.78 -13.27 -1.55
N ARG A 271 -38.10 -12.94 -0.29
CA ARG A 271 -39.48 -12.69 0.18
C ARG A 271 -39.49 -12.07 1.58
N ASN A 272 -40.69 -11.75 2.08
CA ASN A 272 -40.86 -11.36 3.48
C ASN A 272 -40.60 -12.54 4.43
N GLY A 273 -40.11 -12.24 5.63
CA GLY A 273 -39.73 -13.24 6.62
C GLY A 273 -38.23 -13.22 6.92
N TYR A 274 -37.78 -14.19 7.70
CA TYR A 274 -36.39 -14.30 8.11
C TYR A 274 -35.87 -15.74 7.99
N ILE A 275 -34.54 -15.86 8.00
CA ILE A 275 -33.81 -17.11 8.11
C ILE A 275 -32.73 -16.98 9.17
N CYS A 276 -32.35 -18.10 9.80
CA CYS A 276 -31.25 -18.15 10.75
C CYS A 276 -30.06 -18.82 10.05
N LYS A 277 -28.85 -18.27 10.21
CA LYS A 277 -27.61 -18.87 9.70
C LYS A 277 -26.59 -18.95 10.82
N CYS A 278 -25.80 -20.03 10.83
CA CYS A 278 -24.65 -20.16 11.71
C CYS A 278 -23.62 -19.06 11.45
N TYR A 279 -22.86 -18.68 12.47
CA TYR A 279 -21.67 -17.87 12.26
C TYR A 279 -20.61 -18.64 11.45
N GLU A 280 -19.69 -17.92 10.81
CA GLU A 280 -18.53 -18.56 10.17
C GLU A 280 -17.74 -19.37 11.20
N GLY A 281 -17.29 -20.57 10.82
CA GLY A 281 -16.65 -21.53 11.74
C GLY A 281 -17.63 -22.38 12.55
N TYR A 282 -18.95 -22.24 12.36
CA TYR A 282 -19.96 -23.04 13.05
C TYR A 282 -20.88 -23.76 12.05
N ASP A 283 -21.33 -24.95 12.41
CA ASP A 283 -22.27 -25.77 11.64
C ASP A 283 -23.36 -26.40 12.52
N GLY A 284 -24.43 -26.89 11.90
CA GLY A 284 -25.59 -27.49 12.55
C GLY A 284 -26.86 -26.67 12.33
N ASN A 285 -27.84 -26.88 13.20
CA ASN A 285 -29.18 -26.33 13.01
C ASN A 285 -29.36 -25.01 13.78
N PRO A 286 -29.41 -23.85 13.11
CA PRO A 286 -29.50 -22.54 13.75
C PRO A 286 -30.88 -22.24 14.33
N TYR A 287 -31.87 -23.12 14.13
CA TYR A 287 -33.23 -22.96 14.66
C TYR A 287 -33.47 -23.75 15.95
N ARG A 288 -32.52 -24.61 16.35
CA ARG A 288 -32.53 -25.30 17.65
C ARG A 288 -32.00 -24.36 18.75
N SER A 289 -32.41 -24.56 19.99
CA SER A 289 -31.89 -23.79 21.13
C SER A 289 -30.38 -23.99 21.38
N GLU A 290 -29.88 -25.21 21.11
CA GLU A 290 -28.44 -25.49 21.13
C GLU A 290 -27.70 -24.73 20.03
N GLY A 291 -28.41 -24.37 18.95
CA GLY A 291 -27.89 -23.64 17.81
C GLY A 291 -26.79 -24.39 17.07
N CYS A 292 -25.80 -23.62 16.61
CA CYS A 292 -24.69 -24.13 15.84
C CYS A 292 -23.51 -24.51 16.72
N LYS A 293 -22.83 -25.59 16.35
CA LYS A 293 -21.67 -26.15 17.01
C LYS A 293 -20.41 -25.77 16.24
N ASP A 294 -19.33 -25.53 16.97
CA ASP A 294 -18.03 -25.23 16.42
C ASP A 294 -17.58 -26.33 15.44
N ILE A 295 -17.13 -25.93 14.26
CA ILE A 295 -16.55 -26.84 13.27
C ILE A 295 -15.14 -27.15 13.71
N ASN A 296 -14.81 -28.43 13.85
CA ASN A 296 -13.43 -28.80 14.13
C ASN A 296 -12.63 -28.94 12.83
N GLU A 297 -12.06 -27.84 12.33
CA GLU A 297 -11.37 -27.86 11.03
C GLU A 297 -10.17 -28.80 11.00
N CYS A 298 -9.55 -29.05 12.17
CA CYS A 298 -8.46 -30.00 12.34
C CYS A 298 -8.86 -31.47 12.14
N ILE A 299 -10.15 -31.80 12.29
CA ILE A 299 -10.67 -33.15 12.06
C ILE A 299 -11.33 -33.26 10.68
N SER A 300 -12.00 -32.21 10.22
CA SER A 300 -12.64 -32.18 8.89
C SER A 300 -11.67 -31.98 7.73
N ASP A 301 -10.38 -31.75 8.01
CA ASP A 301 -9.32 -31.49 7.01
C ASP A 301 -9.63 -30.28 6.12
N THR A 302 -10.34 -29.29 6.69
CA THR A 302 -10.71 -28.03 6.02
C THR A 302 -9.78 -26.88 6.36
N HIS A 303 -8.75 -27.13 7.17
CA HIS A 303 -7.74 -26.16 7.53
C HIS A 303 -6.65 -26.04 6.45
N ASN A 304 -5.92 -24.93 6.47
CA ASN A 304 -4.79 -24.67 5.57
C ASN A 304 -3.42 -24.69 6.27
N CYS A 305 -3.31 -25.31 7.46
CA CYS A 305 -2.01 -25.59 8.08
C CYS A 305 -1.18 -26.53 7.21
N SER A 306 0.11 -26.22 7.03
CA SER A 306 1.02 -27.03 6.21
C SER A 306 1.23 -28.47 6.72
N ASP A 307 1.05 -28.70 8.02
CA ASP A 307 1.08 -30.02 8.64
C ASP A 307 -0.18 -30.18 9.50
N PRO A 308 -1.03 -31.21 9.27
CA PRO A 308 -2.23 -31.47 10.07
C PRO A 308 -1.94 -31.56 11.58
N LYS A 309 -0.75 -32.03 11.98
CA LYS A 309 -0.36 -32.13 13.41
C LYS A 309 -0.12 -30.79 14.08
N THR A 310 0.02 -29.72 13.30
CA THR A 310 0.19 -28.35 13.82
C THR A 310 -1.14 -27.64 14.01
N CYS A 311 -2.23 -28.18 13.47
CA CYS A 311 -3.55 -27.62 13.62
C CYS A 311 -4.04 -27.77 15.06
N ARG A 312 -4.59 -26.68 15.60
CA ARG A 312 -5.28 -26.65 16.88
C ARG A 312 -6.64 -26.00 16.69
N ASN A 313 -7.68 -26.74 17.07
CA ASN A 313 -9.04 -26.24 17.02
C ASN A 313 -9.28 -25.18 18.10
N ARG A 314 -10.06 -24.15 17.76
CA ARG A 314 -10.53 -23.09 18.66
C ARG A 314 -12.02 -22.84 18.40
N ASP A 315 -12.69 -22.30 19.39
CA ASP A 315 -14.09 -21.90 19.23
C ASP A 315 -14.21 -20.82 18.12
N GLY A 316 -14.90 -21.15 17.04
CA GLY A 316 -15.07 -20.37 15.81
C GLY A 316 -13.96 -20.49 14.77
N GLY A 317 -13.02 -21.44 14.88
CA GLY A 317 -11.98 -21.65 13.86
C GLY A 317 -10.74 -22.42 14.34
N PHE A 318 -9.58 -22.20 13.71
CA PHE A 318 -8.35 -22.93 14.07
C PHE A 318 -7.08 -22.06 14.09
N ASP A 319 -6.04 -22.54 14.78
CA ASP A 319 -4.69 -21.98 14.74
C ASP A 319 -3.63 -23.02 14.40
N CYS A 320 -2.66 -22.65 13.55
CA CYS A 320 -1.51 -23.50 13.24
C CYS A 320 -0.36 -23.18 14.20
N LYS A 321 -0.08 -24.08 15.14
CA LYS A 321 0.99 -23.91 16.14
C LYS A 321 2.25 -24.65 15.74
N CYS A 322 3.34 -23.90 15.52
CA CYS A 322 4.64 -24.47 15.21
C CYS A 322 5.35 -25.10 16.41
N PRO A 323 6.20 -26.13 16.19
CA PRO A 323 7.10 -26.65 17.22
C PRO A 323 8.06 -25.58 17.74
N SER A 324 8.56 -25.74 18.97
CA SER A 324 9.51 -24.80 19.57
C SER A 324 10.75 -24.58 18.69
N GLY A 325 11.07 -23.31 18.41
CA GLY A 325 12.20 -22.92 17.56
C GLY A 325 11.88 -22.74 16.08
N TYR A 326 10.59 -22.84 15.71
CA TYR A 326 10.07 -22.52 14.40
C TYR A 326 9.00 -21.42 14.51
N ASP A 327 8.96 -20.53 13.52
CA ASP A 327 7.97 -19.46 13.40
C ASP A 327 7.01 -19.77 12.23
N LEU A 328 5.75 -19.35 12.38
CA LEU A 328 4.73 -19.52 11.33
C LEU A 328 4.93 -18.45 10.25
N ASN A 329 5.10 -18.85 9.00
CA ASN A 329 5.19 -17.92 7.87
C ASN A 329 3.79 -17.56 7.31
N SER A 330 3.76 -16.62 6.36
CA SER A 330 2.52 -16.17 5.69
C SER A 330 1.78 -17.25 4.89
N SER A 331 2.44 -18.37 4.60
CA SER A 331 1.85 -19.55 3.94
C SER A 331 1.44 -20.64 4.95
N MET A 332 1.36 -20.30 6.24
CA MET A 332 0.98 -21.21 7.33
C MET A 332 1.87 -22.44 7.44
N SER A 333 3.16 -22.26 7.12
CA SER A 333 4.23 -23.25 7.26
C SER A 333 5.24 -22.83 8.33
N CYS A 334 5.82 -23.80 9.03
CA CYS A 334 6.76 -23.56 10.10
C CYS A 334 8.20 -23.46 9.58
N THR A 335 8.82 -22.29 9.69
CA THR A 335 10.20 -22.04 9.25
C THR A 335 11.12 -21.75 10.43
N ARG A 336 12.41 -22.12 10.32
CA ARG A 336 13.40 -21.76 11.35
C ARG A 336 13.84 -20.31 11.16
N PRO A 337 13.88 -19.47 12.20
CA PRO A 337 14.40 -18.12 12.09
C PRO A 337 15.91 -18.13 11.84
N GLU A 338 16.34 -17.63 10.68
CA GLU A 338 17.76 -17.55 10.26
C GLU A 338 18.56 -16.41 10.93
N TYR A 339 18.00 -15.76 11.95
CA TYR A 339 18.50 -14.49 12.48
C TYR A 339 19.77 -14.56 13.36
N LYS A 340 20.23 -15.75 13.77
CA LYS A 340 21.35 -15.86 14.74
C LYS A 340 22.74 -15.68 14.13
N ARG A 341 22.93 -15.93 12.83
CA ARG A 341 24.27 -15.94 12.21
C ARG A 341 24.76 -14.54 11.82
N THR A 342 23.86 -13.63 11.44
CA THR A 342 24.18 -12.29 10.94
C THR A 342 24.68 -11.32 12.02
N ARG A 343 24.19 -11.44 13.26
CA ARG A 343 24.65 -10.60 14.38
C ARG A 343 26.11 -10.83 14.75
N ILE A 344 26.62 -12.06 14.62
CA ILE A 344 28.00 -12.39 15.00
C ILE A 344 29.00 -11.70 14.04
N PHE A 345 28.71 -11.69 12.74
CA PHE A 345 29.58 -11.04 11.75
C PHE A 345 29.64 -9.52 11.93
N LEU A 346 28.52 -8.88 12.28
CA LEU A 346 28.47 -7.43 12.53
C LEU A 346 29.37 -7.00 13.70
N VAL A 347 29.38 -7.76 14.79
CA VAL A 347 30.21 -7.44 15.97
C VAL A 347 31.70 -7.60 15.65
N ILE A 348 32.08 -8.62 14.89
CA ILE A 348 33.47 -8.85 14.47
C ILE A 348 33.95 -7.72 13.56
N ILE A 349 33.14 -7.30 12.58
CA ILE A 349 33.49 -6.22 11.64
C ILE A 349 33.69 -4.90 12.38
N ILE A 350 32.79 -4.55 13.30
CA ILE A 350 32.90 -3.32 14.11
C ILE A 350 34.16 -3.36 14.98
N GLY A 351 34.46 -4.49 15.63
CA GLY A 351 35.66 -4.66 16.45
C GLY A 351 36.96 -4.47 15.66
N VAL A 352 37.05 -5.04 14.45
CA VAL A 352 38.23 -4.87 13.58
C VAL A 352 38.40 -3.41 13.14
N LEU A 353 37.31 -2.73 12.78
CA LEU A 353 37.33 -1.31 12.41
C LEU A 353 37.85 -0.41 13.54
N VAL A 354 37.42 -0.64 14.77
CA VAL A 354 37.90 0.13 15.94
C VAL A 354 39.39 -0.09 16.18
N LEU A 355 39.87 -1.34 16.06
CA LEU A 355 41.30 -1.65 16.22
C LEU A 355 42.17 -1.00 15.12
N LEU A 356 41.69 -1.00 13.87
CA LEU A 356 42.38 -0.33 12.76
C LEU A 356 42.45 1.19 12.98
N LEU A 357 41.35 1.82 13.41
CA LEU A 357 41.33 3.25 13.73
C LEU A 357 42.28 3.59 14.88
N ALA A 358 42.31 2.79 15.94
CA ALA A 358 43.23 2.98 17.05
C ALA A 358 44.71 2.88 16.59
N ALA A 359 45.04 1.90 15.75
CA ALA A 359 46.39 1.75 15.19
C ALA A 359 46.79 2.96 14.32
N ILE A 360 45.88 3.46 13.48
CA ILE A 360 46.11 4.66 12.66
C ILE A 360 46.33 5.89 13.54
N CYS A 361 45.51 6.09 14.58
CA CYS A 361 45.67 7.19 15.53
C CYS A 361 47.01 7.14 16.26
N ILE A 362 47.45 5.96 16.70
CA ILE A 362 48.76 5.77 17.35
C ILE A 362 49.90 6.09 16.36
N GLN A 363 49.82 5.59 15.13
CA GLN A 363 50.80 5.87 14.09
C GLN A 363 50.89 7.38 13.78
N HIS A 364 49.76 8.07 13.62
CA HIS A 364 49.73 9.52 13.42
C HIS A 364 50.32 10.29 14.61
N ALA A 365 49.99 9.93 15.85
CA ALA A 365 50.51 10.60 17.04
C ALA A 365 52.04 10.46 17.17
N THR A 366 52.58 9.26 16.91
CA THR A 366 54.04 9.02 16.92
C THR A 366 54.76 9.77 15.80
N LYS A 367 54.18 9.80 14.59
CA LYS A 367 54.71 10.57 13.45
C LYS A 367 54.81 12.05 13.78
N GLN A 368 53.75 12.64 14.34
CA GLN A 368 53.71 14.07 14.69
C GLN A 368 54.78 14.47 15.71
N ARG A 369 55.00 13.66 16.75
CA ARG A 369 56.05 13.90 17.76
C ARG A 369 57.46 13.92 17.16
N LYS A 370 57.70 13.14 16.10
CA LYS A 370 59.01 13.09 15.41
C LYS A 370 59.27 14.36 14.59
N TYR A 371 58.27 14.90 13.89
CA TYR A 371 58.40 16.14 13.10
C TYR A 371 58.62 17.37 13.99
N THR A 372 57.99 17.45 15.16
CA THR A 372 58.17 18.58 16.08
C THR A 372 59.59 18.64 16.64
N LYS A 373 60.19 17.48 16.95
CA LYS A 373 61.57 17.41 17.46
C LYS A 373 62.61 17.85 16.41
N LEU A 374 62.38 17.52 15.13
CA LEU A 374 63.25 17.89 14.03
C LEU A 374 63.19 19.40 13.72
N ARG A 375 62.00 20.03 13.81
CA ARG A 375 61.84 21.50 13.63
C ARG A 375 62.59 22.32 14.67
N ARG A 376 62.67 21.83 15.92
CA ARG A 376 63.39 22.51 17.01
C ARG A 376 64.90 22.54 16.79
N GLN A 377 65.47 21.51 16.16
CA GLN A 377 66.90 21.44 15.85
C GLN A 377 67.30 22.36 14.68
N PHE A 378 66.43 22.53 13.68
CA PHE A 378 66.67 23.50 12.59
C PHE A 378 66.57 24.97 13.04
N PHE A 379 65.88 25.24 14.16
CA PHE A 379 65.63 26.59 14.70
C PHE A 379 66.84 27.21 15.42
N GLU A 380 67.68 26.41 16.09
CA GLU A 380 68.84 26.91 16.84
C GLU A 380 70.04 27.31 15.96
N GLN A 381 70.02 26.95 14.66
CA GLN A 381 71.21 27.06 13.82
C GLN A 381 71.30 28.34 12.96
N ASN A 382 70.19 29.04 12.66
CA ASN A 382 70.15 30.03 11.55
C ASN A 382 69.41 31.37 11.81
N GLY A 383 69.21 31.84 13.05
CA GLY A 383 68.52 33.14 13.29
C GLY A 383 69.05 33.94 14.48
N THR A 384 69.19 35.27 14.31
CA THR A 384 69.60 36.19 15.38
C THR A 384 68.37 36.71 16.14
N LEU A 385 68.32 36.47 17.44
CA LEU A 385 67.20 36.85 18.31
C LEU A 385 67.07 38.39 18.39
N GLY A 386 65.91 38.92 18.01
CA GLY A 386 65.63 40.37 17.94
C GLY A 386 65.38 40.89 16.52
N TYR A 387 65.98 40.26 15.50
CA TYR A 387 65.79 40.62 14.08
C TYR A 387 64.83 39.67 13.36
N LEU A 388 64.42 38.58 14.01
CA LEU A 388 63.64 37.53 13.40
C LEU A 388 62.22 37.98 13.08
N ASP A 389 61.83 37.83 11.82
CA ASP A 389 60.46 38.05 11.36
C ASP A 389 59.44 37.16 12.12
N PRO A 390 58.44 37.75 12.80
CA PRO A 390 57.37 37.01 13.49
C PRO A 390 56.53 36.11 12.58
N GLU A 391 56.34 36.49 11.31
CA GLU A 391 55.62 35.67 10.32
C GLU A 391 56.46 34.46 9.92
N TYR A 392 57.77 34.63 9.68
CA TYR A 392 58.70 33.51 9.50
C TYR A 392 58.75 32.61 10.75
N TYR A 393 58.79 33.18 11.95
CA TYR A 393 58.77 32.42 13.21
C TYR A 393 57.52 31.54 13.33
N THR A 394 56.37 32.05 12.90
CA THR A 394 55.08 31.36 13.04
C THR A 394 54.82 30.37 11.91
N THR A 395 55.18 30.74 10.67
CA THR A 395 54.85 29.96 9.45
C THR A 395 55.97 29.01 9.03
N GLY A 396 57.22 29.32 9.40
CA GLY A 396 58.42 28.63 8.91
C GLY A 396 58.77 28.94 7.45
N LEU A 397 58.10 29.91 6.82
CA LEU A 397 58.34 30.30 5.43
C LEU A 397 59.25 31.53 5.38
N LEU A 398 60.50 31.34 4.98
CA LEU A 398 61.43 32.44 4.74
C LEU A 398 61.15 33.04 3.36
N ASN A 399 60.97 34.34 3.28
CA ASN A 399 60.76 35.07 2.04
C ASN A 399 61.47 36.43 2.08
N GLU A 400 61.45 37.17 0.97
CA GLU A 400 62.08 38.48 0.86
C GLU A 400 61.51 39.52 1.84
N LYS A 401 60.31 39.29 2.41
CA LYS A 401 59.69 40.18 3.42
C LYS A 401 60.25 39.94 4.82
N SER A 402 60.87 38.80 5.08
CA SER A 402 61.58 38.54 6.33
C SER A 402 62.85 39.38 6.44
N ASP A 403 63.52 39.62 5.31
CA ASP A 403 64.68 40.52 5.23
C ASP A 403 64.25 41.99 5.41
N VAL A 404 63.10 42.40 4.86
CA VAL A 404 62.53 43.74 5.07
C VAL A 404 62.25 43.99 6.57
N TYR A 405 61.70 42.99 7.28
CA TYR A 405 61.49 43.09 8.72
C TYR A 405 62.81 43.30 9.47
N SER A 406 63.81 42.46 9.18
CA SER A 406 65.14 42.53 9.78
C SER A 406 65.81 43.89 9.53
N PHE A 407 65.68 44.43 8.32
CA PHE A 407 66.16 45.76 7.96
C PHE A 407 65.46 46.86 8.76
N GLY A 408 64.14 46.78 8.93
CA GLY A 408 63.38 47.71 9.76
C GLY A 408 63.87 47.74 11.20
N VAL A 409 64.21 46.58 11.78
CA VAL A 409 64.83 46.51 13.12
C VAL A 409 66.17 47.24 13.15
N VAL A 410 67.04 47.00 12.17
CA VAL A 410 68.34 47.71 12.07
C VAL A 410 68.14 49.22 11.96
N LEU A 411 67.17 49.68 11.17
CA LEU A 411 66.87 51.09 11.03
C LEU A 411 66.39 51.71 12.37
N MET A 412 65.58 51.00 13.15
CA MET A 412 65.20 51.43 14.50
C MET A 412 66.40 51.49 15.45
N GLU A 413 67.34 50.54 15.36
CA GLU A 413 68.56 50.57 16.17
C GLU A 413 69.44 51.78 15.82
N LEU A 414 69.60 52.09 14.53
CA LEU A 414 70.38 53.24 14.07
C LEU A 414 69.77 54.56 14.54
N LEU A 415 68.44 54.67 14.52
CA LEU A 415 67.74 55.88 14.96
C LEU A 415 67.76 56.07 16.48
N SER A 416 67.76 54.98 17.25
CA SER A 416 67.66 55.03 18.72
C SER A 416 68.99 54.84 19.45
N GLY A 417 70.03 54.34 18.77
CA GLY A 417 71.27 53.89 19.42
C GLY A 417 71.08 52.66 20.33
N GLN A 418 69.91 52.02 20.29
CA GLN A 418 69.51 50.94 21.18
C GLN A 418 69.62 49.57 20.52
N LYS A 419 69.96 48.52 21.29
CA LYS A 419 69.95 47.14 20.78
C LYS A 419 68.52 46.63 20.56
N ALA A 420 68.31 45.84 19.50
CA ALA A 420 67.05 45.21 19.11
C ALA A 420 66.40 44.38 20.24
N LEU A 421 67.24 43.73 21.05
CA LEU A 421 66.84 43.02 22.26
C LEU A 421 67.85 43.28 23.38
N CYS A 422 67.36 43.77 24.52
CA CYS A 422 68.19 43.98 25.71
C CYS A 422 67.50 43.41 26.94
N PHE A 423 68.06 42.33 27.52
CA PHE A 423 67.45 41.63 28.66
C PHE A 423 67.49 42.40 29.98
N GLU A 424 68.32 43.44 30.06
CA GLU A 424 68.46 44.31 31.24
C GLU A 424 67.40 45.41 31.30
N ARG A 425 66.65 45.64 30.20
CA ARG A 425 65.57 46.62 30.14
C ARG A 425 64.27 46.11 30.77
N PRO A 426 63.40 47.03 31.27
CA PRO A 426 62.05 46.68 31.69
C PRO A 426 61.28 45.92 30.61
N GLN A 427 60.33 45.08 31.03
CA GLN A 427 59.58 44.18 30.13
C GLN A 427 58.93 44.92 28.93
N ALA A 428 58.51 46.17 29.13
CA ALA A 428 57.88 47.01 28.10
C ALA A 428 58.86 47.54 27.02
N SER A 429 60.16 47.67 27.33
CA SER A 429 61.20 48.16 26.40
C SER A 429 62.26 47.12 26.06
N LYS A 430 62.02 45.86 26.47
CA LYS A 430 62.90 44.72 26.24
C LYS A 430 63.10 44.43 24.75
N HIS A 431 62.01 44.50 23.98
CA HIS A 431 62.02 44.37 22.51
C HIS A 431 61.93 45.76 21.90
N LEU A 432 62.97 46.17 21.17
CA LEU A 432 63.04 47.50 20.58
C LEU A 432 61.87 47.76 19.64
N VAL A 433 61.51 46.80 18.79
CA VAL A 433 60.43 46.95 17.80
C VAL A 433 59.10 47.32 18.46
N SER A 434 58.67 46.57 19.49
CA SER A 434 57.40 46.85 20.17
C SER A 434 57.42 48.23 20.84
N TYR A 435 58.54 48.60 21.46
CA TYR A 435 58.68 49.88 22.15
C TYR A 435 58.70 51.05 21.17
N PHE A 436 59.44 50.91 20.07
CA PHE A 436 59.59 51.92 19.02
C PHE A 436 58.27 52.14 18.27
N VAL A 437 57.54 51.07 17.93
CA VAL A 437 56.21 51.15 17.30
C VAL A 437 55.24 51.89 18.23
N SER A 438 55.13 51.48 19.50
CA SER A 438 54.22 52.13 20.45
C SER A 438 54.53 53.63 20.64
N ALA A 439 55.79 54.01 20.78
CA ALA A 439 56.13 55.43 20.91
C ALA A 439 55.92 56.24 19.63
N THR A 440 56.08 55.62 18.46
CA THR A 440 55.77 56.29 17.18
C THR A 440 54.26 56.53 17.06
N GLU A 441 53.43 55.54 17.40
CA GLU A 441 51.97 55.65 17.40
C GLU A 441 51.45 56.66 18.43
N GLU A 442 52.08 56.74 19.60
CA GLU A 442 51.73 57.69 20.67
C GLU A 442 52.36 59.08 20.48
N ASN A 443 53.04 59.33 19.37
CA ASN A 443 53.73 60.58 19.05
C ASN A 443 54.81 60.98 20.09
N ARG A 444 55.38 59.98 20.78
CA ARG A 444 56.47 60.09 21.78
C ARG A 444 57.83 59.68 21.19
N LEU A 445 58.00 59.78 19.87
CA LEU A 445 59.22 59.34 19.17
C LEU A 445 60.49 60.03 19.70
N HIS A 446 60.40 61.31 20.07
CA HIS A 446 61.50 62.09 20.65
C HIS A 446 62.09 61.50 21.95
N GLU A 447 61.36 60.63 22.66
CA GLU A 447 61.84 59.97 23.88
C GLU A 447 62.71 58.72 23.59
N ILE A 448 62.73 58.25 22.34
CA ILE A 448 63.43 57.01 21.92
C ILE A 448 64.61 57.29 21.00
N ILE A 449 64.51 58.32 20.16
CA ILE A 449 65.59 58.70 19.23
C ILE A 449 66.82 59.14 20.02
N ASP A 450 68.00 58.77 19.53
CA ASP A 450 69.26 59.18 20.15
C ASP A 450 69.45 60.71 20.02
N ASP A 451 69.75 61.38 21.13
CA ASP A 451 69.99 62.83 21.17
C ASP A 451 71.14 63.27 20.25
N GLN A 452 72.06 62.36 19.88
CA GLN A 452 73.14 62.62 18.92
C GLN A 452 72.67 62.57 17.45
N VAL A 453 71.49 62.00 17.19
CA VAL A 453 70.91 61.85 15.85
C VAL A 453 69.87 62.95 15.59
N LEU A 454 69.23 63.49 16.63
CA LEU A 454 68.18 64.51 16.53
C LEU A 454 68.74 65.94 16.60
N ASN A 455 68.44 66.74 15.59
CA ASN A 455 68.85 68.14 15.46
C ASN A 455 67.61 68.98 15.09
N GLU A 456 67.59 70.29 15.39
CA GLU A 456 66.45 71.16 15.03
C GLU A 456 66.15 71.17 13.52
N ASP A 457 67.16 70.92 12.69
CA ASP A 457 67.06 70.96 11.22
C ASP A 457 66.65 69.63 10.56
N ASN A 458 66.67 68.49 11.28
CA ASN A 458 66.44 67.16 10.69
C ASN A 458 65.21 66.41 11.26
N GLN A 459 64.42 67.07 12.10
CA GLN A 459 63.32 66.46 12.84
C GLN A 459 62.27 65.81 11.92
N LYS A 460 61.99 66.40 10.75
CA LYS A 460 61.01 65.87 9.80
C LYS A 460 61.51 64.62 9.08
N GLU A 461 62.80 64.60 8.74
CA GLU A 461 63.47 63.47 8.11
C GLU A 461 63.53 62.26 9.05
N ILE A 462 63.82 62.50 10.33
CA ILE A 462 63.83 61.45 11.37
C ILE A 462 62.42 60.88 11.59
N GLN A 463 61.38 61.73 11.61
CA GLN A 463 60.00 61.25 11.71
C GLN A 463 59.63 60.36 10.52
N GLU A 464 60.03 60.72 9.31
CA GLU A 464 59.73 59.93 8.13
C GLU A 464 60.54 58.62 8.07
N ALA A 465 61.82 58.64 8.47
CA ALA A 465 62.63 57.43 8.60
C ALA A 465 62.06 56.47 9.65
N ALA A 466 61.56 56.99 10.78
CA ALA A 466 60.86 56.21 11.80
C ALA A 466 59.56 55.59 11.26
N ARG A 467 58.78 56.34 10.47
CA ARG A 467 57.57 55.82 9.80
C ARG A 467 57.92 54.63 8.90
N ILE A 468 58.96 54.77 8.07
CA ILE A 468 59.42 53.69 7.17
C ILE A 468 59.86 52.46 7.98
N ALA A 469 60.60 52.66 9.09
CA ALA A 469 61.03 51.57 9.96
C ALA A 469 59.83 50.80 10.55
N VAL A 470 58.81 51.52 11.03
CA VAL A 470 57.56 50.92 11.54
C VAL A 470 56.84 50.12 10.46
N GLU A 471 56.75 50.63 9.23
CA GLU A 471 56.13 49.89 8.12
C GLU A 471 56.90 48.62 7.72
N CYS A 472 58.23 48.67 7.75
CA CYS A 472 59.08 47.50 7.52
C CYS A 472 58.85 46.40 8.56
N THR A 473 58.53 46.77 9.81
CA THR A 473 58.36 45.83 10.94
C THR A 473 56.92 45.37 11.20
N ARG A 474 55.98 45.55 10.25
CA ARG A 474 54.60 45.05 10.42
C ARG A 474 54.55 43.53 10.61
N LEU A 475 53.58 43.04 11.39
CA LEU A 475 53.45 41.62 11.71
C LEU A 475 53.16 40.75 10.48
N MET A 476 52.35 41.24 9.54
CA MET A 476 52.02 40.54 8.31
C MET A 476 52.92 41.01 7.16
N GLY A 477 53.69 40.11 6.54
CA GLY A 477 54.64 40.43 5.48
C GLY A 477 54.01 41.04 4.22
N LYS A 478 52.73 40.77 3.96
CA LYS A 478 51.95 41.41 2.88
C LYS A 478 51.78 42.92 3.07
N GLU A 479 51.85 43.41 4.31
CA GLU A 479 51.67 44.82 4.66
C GLU A 479 52.99 45.59 4.66
N ARG A 480 54.12 44.86 4.68
CA ARG A 480 55.44 45.47 4.58
C ARG A 480 55.66 45.95 3.14
N PRO A 481 56.33 47.09 2.93
CA PRO A 481 56.76 47.50 1.59
C PRO A 481 57.75 46.50 0.98
N ARG A 482 57.97 46.55 -0.32
CA ARG A 482 59.06 45.79 -0.95
C ARG A 482 60.38 46.50 -0.64
N MET A 483 61.48 45.76 -0.55
CA MET A 483 62.78 46.37 -0.21
C MET A 483 63.21 47.46 -1.22
N LYS A 484 62.81 47.34 -2.49
CA LYS A 484 62.99 48.38 -3.51
C LYS A 484 62.22 49.67 -3.19
N GLU A 485 61.04 49.56 -2.60
CA GLU A 485 60.18 50.72 -2.24
C GLU A 485 60.79 51.43 -1.03
N VAL A 486 61.24 50.65 -0.04
CA VAL A 486 61.98 51.17 1.13
C VAL A 486 63.24 51.92 0.70
N ALA A 487 64.03 51.37 -0.22
CA ALA A 487 65.23 52.02 -0.74
C ALA A 487 64.89 53.36 -1.42
N VAL A 488 63.87 53.38 -2.29
CA VAL A 488 63.41 54.61 -2.96
C VAL A 488 62.93 55.66 -1.96
N GLU A 489 62.13 55.27 -0.95
CA GLU A 489 61.65 56.21 0.07
C GLU A 489 62.80 56.82 0.88
N LEU A 490 63.77 56.01 1.30
CA LEU A 490 64.97 56.49 2.00
C LEU A 490 65.86 57.40 1.12
N GLU A 491 66.01 57.09 -0.17
CA GLU A 491 66.73 57.94 -1.11
C GLU A 491 66.02 59.30 -1.31
N THR A 492 64.69 59.32 -1.38
CA THR A 492 63.95 60.59 -1.48
C THR A 492 64.14 61.48 -0.24
N LEU A 493 64.33 60.87 0.93
CA LEU A 493 64.68 61.59 2.15
C LEU A 493 66.08 62.20 2.05
N SER A 494 67.09 61.45 1.60
CA SER A 494 68.46 61.98 1.44
C SER A 494 68.56 63.07 0.36
N VAL A 495 67.74 63.01 -0.69
CA VAL A 495 67.71 64.03 -1.76
C VAL A 495 67.04 65.35 -1.31
N LYS A 496 66.07 65.30 -0.38
CA LYS A 496 65.48 66.51 0.20
C LYS A 496 66.49 67.27 1.09
N THR A 497 67.35 66.56 1.81
CA THR A 497 68.43 67.14 2.63
C THR A 497 69.53 67.78 1.79
N THR A 498 69.81 67.26 0.58
CA THR A 498 70.84 67.79 -0.33
C THR A 498 70.40 68.98 -1.18
N LYS A 499 69.09 69.29 -1.28
CA LYS A 499 68.61 70.57 -1.86
C LYS A 499 68.81 71.79 -0.95
N HIS A 500 69.08 71.58 0.33
CA HIS A 500 69.42 72.65 1.28
C HIS A 500 70.93 72.94 1.40
N ASN A 501 71.78 72.22 0.64
CA ASN A 501 73.23 72.49 0.57
C ASN A 501 73.76 72.14 -0.84
N TRP A 502 73.85 73.12 -1.73
CA TRP A 502 74.60 72.98 -2.99
C TRP A 502 76.06 73.35 -2.80
N SER A 503 76.99 72.46 -3.16
CA SER A 503 78.12 72.78 -4.07
C SER A 503 78.89 71.50 -4.45
N ASP A 504 79.06 71.36 -5.78
CA ASP A 504 80.13 70.74 -6.55
C ASP A 504 80.76 69.39 -6.13
N GLN A 505 80.67 68.41 -7.05
CA GLN A 505 81.79 67.88 -7.86
C GLN A 505 81.67 66.34 -8.09
N TYR A 506 81.36 65.93 -9.33
CA TYR A 506 81.74 64.70 -10.09
C TYR A 506 81.89 63.34 -9.32
N ARG A 507 81.48 62.14 -9.78
CA ARG A 507 81.29 61.55 -11.12
C ARG A 507 80.63 60.15 -10.99
N GLU A 508 79.87 59.77 -12.01
CA GLU A 508 79.49 58.44 -12.58
C GLU A 508 79.72 57.15 -11.76
N GLU A 509 78.72 56.25 -11.76
CA GLU A 509 78.75 55.05 -12.62
C GLU A 509 77.45 54.20 -12.64
N ASN A 510 77.11 53.77 -13.87
CA ASN A 510 76.37 52.56 -14.27
C ASN A 510 74.83 52.52 -14.31
N LEU A 511 74.33 53.10 -15.42
CA LEU A 511 73.32 52.50 -16.29
C LEU A 511 73.89 51.25 -17.00
N HIS A 512 73.28 50.08 -16.85
CA HIS A 512 73.31 48.92 -17.77
C HIS A 512 72.33 47.87 -17.17
N LEU A 513 71.35 47.24 -17.80
CA LEU A 513 70.92 47.10 -19.19
C LEU A 513 69.44 46.63 -19.15
N LEU A 514 68.55 47.40 -19.77
CA LEU A 514 67.33 46.91 -20.38
C LEU A 514 67.69 46.31 -21.75
N GLY A 515 67.13 45.15 -22.11
CA GLY A 515 67.34 44.59 -23.45
C GLY A 515 66.61 43.27 -23.70
N SER A 516 65.48 43.39 -24.39
CA SER A 516 64.62 42.33 -24.93
C SER A 516 65.16 41.63 -26.19
N ASN A 517 64.50 40.52 -26.55
CA ASN A 517 64.18 39.97 -27.91
C ASN A 517 64.69 38.52 -28.12
N ILE A 518 63.80 37.51 -28.21
CA ILE A 518 62.87 37.08 -29.30
C ILE A 518 63.58 36.37 -30.46
N VAL A 519 63.13 35.14 -30.74
CA VAL A 519 62.70 34.50 -32.03
C VAL A 519 62.50 33.00 -31.70
N SER A 520 61.28 32.46 -31.52
CA SER A 520 60.26 32.02 -32.49
C SER A 520 60.64 30.82 -33.37
N SER A 521 59.93 29.70 -33.19
CA SER A 521 59.39 28.91 -34.32
C SER A 521 58.02 28.31 -33.95
N GLN A 522 57.05 28.57 -34.83
CA GLN A 522 55.62 28.22 -34.79
C GLN A 522 55.32 26.72 -34.90
N GLY A 523 54.09 26.36 -34.49
CA GLY A 523 53.39 25.15 -34.91
C GLY A 523 52.10 24.89 -34.12
N ASP A 524 51.04 25.64 -34.43
CA ASP A 524 49.60 25.28 -34.52
C ASP A 524 48.98 24.29 -33.49
N THR A 525 47.84 24.52 -32.83
CA THR A 525 46.60 25.24 -33.22
C THR A 525 45.75 25.63 -31.98
N ASN A 526 45.10 26.79 -32.09
CA ASN A 526 44.13 27.51 -31.24
C ASN A 526 42.78 26.74 -31.03
N SER A 527 41.83 27.07 -30.13
CA SER A 527 41.57 28.23 -29.25
C SER A 527 40.43 27.90 -28.26
N ARG A 528 40.49 28.60 -27.11
CA ARG A 528 39.45 29.00 -26.14
C ARG A 528 38.08 29.35 -26.79
N GLY A 529 36.93 29.40 -26.11
CA GLY A 529 36.61 29.41 -24.67
C GLY A 529 35.41 30.36 -24.43
N TYR A 530 34.77 30.19 -23.27
CA TYR A 530 33.83 31.10 -22.58
C TYR A 530 32.52 31.47 -23.29
N ASP A 531 31.38 31.25 -22.61
CA ASP A 531 30.59 32.40 -22.17
C ASP A 531 29.77 32.11 -20.91
N SER A 532 29.49 33.20 -20.21
CA SER A 532 28.97 33.27 -18.85
C SER A 532 27.63 34.04 -18.88
N VAL A 533 26.84 33.89 -17.82
CA VAL A 533 25.94 34.92 -17.26
C VAL A 533 24.46 34.99 -17.74
N LYS A 534 23.61 34.97 -16.69
CA LYS A 534 22.30 35.63 -16.47
C LYS A 534 20.97 34.88 -16.77
N ASN A 535 20.31 34.64 -15.63
CA ASN A 535 18.96 35.11 -15.25
C ASN A 535 17.75 34.18 -15.38
N VAL A 536 17.20 33.92 -14.19
CA VAL A 536 15.78 34.03 -13.78
C VAL A 536 14.77 33.03 -14.36
N ALA A 537 14.33 32.17 -13.43
CA ALA A 537 13.02 31.55 -13.21
C ALA A 537 12.00 31.47 -14.36
N LEU A 538 11.54 30.24 -14.63
CA LEU A 538 10.11 29.94 -14.72
C LEU A 538 9.87 28.46 -14.32
N LEU A 539 9.03 28.26 -13.32
CA LEU A 539 8.28 27.02 -13.11
C LEU A 539 7.12 27.02 -14.11
N ASP A 540 6.96 25.93 -14.85
CA ASP A 540 5.63 25.50 -15.29
C ASP A 540 5.56 23.98 -15.34
N ILE A 541 4.42 23.51 -14.85
CA ILE A 541 3.97 22.14 -14.65
C ILE A 541 3.37 21.65 -15.97
N GLU A 542 3.61 20.41 -16.39
CA GLU A 542 2.53 19.44 -16.71
C GLU A 542 3.01 18.07 -17.23
N ALA A 543 2.32 17.06 -16.69
CA ALA A 543 1.86 15.83 -17.35
C ALA A 543 2.89 14.83 -17.90
N GLY A 544 3.39 13.97 -16.99
CA GLY A 544 3.79 12.61 -17.34
C GLY A 544 2.60 11.66 -17.27
N ARG A 545 2.29 11.04 -18.41
CA ARG A 545 1.49 9.80 -18.52
C ARG A 545 2.15 8.65 -17.77
#